data_AF-A0A8X7B9E0-F1
#
_entry.id   AF-A0A8X7B9E0-F1
#
_cell.length_a   1.000
_cell.length_b   1.000
_cell.length_c   1.000
_cell.angle_alpha   90.00
_cell.angle_beta   90.00
_cell.angle_gamma   90.00
#
_symmetry.space_group_name_H-M   'P 1'
#
loop_
_entity.id
_entity.type
_entity.pdbx_description
1 polymer ?
#
loop_
_entity_poly.entity_id
_entity_poly.type
_entity_poly.pdbx_seq_one_letter_code
_entity_poly.pdbx_strand_id
1 'polypeptide(L)'
;MDKFLSRKRTFDNNKASTSAQTSIVPKIKSRKYSQEYLNFGFTITEVNGEEKPLCVICSKILAADSMKPNKLKRHFETLHASYELVRDPFQNTPEGLSTTEEESFIDFTSSGEIKRQFYNKTLFQFWAEVDDEFSELKRKAFRILLPFSTSYLCETRFSAVAALKTKYRSQLNIEKELRVSISNIKYLFENLCSERQAHESH
;
A
#
# COMPACT_ATOMS: atom_id res chain seq x y z
N MET A 1 -21.77 30.13 -45.47
CA MET A 1 -22.63 31.03 -44.68
C MET A 1 -22.30 30.79 -43.20
N ASP A 2 -21.84 31.76 -42.40
CA ASP A 2 -22.50 33.02 -42.00
C ASP A 2 -23.91 32.80 -41.42
N LYS A 3 -24.37 33.43 -40.33
CA LYS A 3 -23.78 34.35 -39.34
C LYS A 3 -24.85 34.54 -38.24
N PHE A 4 -24.55 34.35 -36.95
CA PHE A 4 -25.33 34.93 -35.83
C PHE A 4 -24.50 34.89 -34.54
N LEU A 5 -24.39 35.96 -33.74
CA LEU A 5 -24.35 37.39 -34.08
C LEU A 5 -23.48 38.06 -33.00
N SER A 6 -22.60 39.00 -33.37
CA SER A 6 -21.68 39.62 -32.42
C SER A 6 -22.36 40.65 -31.51
N ARG A 7 -21.85 40.85 -30.30
CA ARG A 7 -21.85 42.21 -29.72
C ARG A 7 -20.52 42.54 -29.05
N LYS A 8 -19.93 43.64 -29.54
CA LYS A 8 -18.60 44.16 -29.23
C LYS A 8 -18.77 45.52 -28.57
N ARG A 9 -17.99 45.82 -27.54
CA ARG A 9 -17.56 47.19 -27.15
C ARG A 9 -16.09 47.06 -26.71
N THR A 10 -15.13 47.27 -27.61
CA THR A 10 -14.53 48.56 -28.00
C THR A 10 -13.65 49.15 -26.89
N PHE A 11 -12.36 49.18 -27.18
CA PHE A 11 -11.29 49.88 -26.47
C PHE A 11 -11.52 51.39 -26.40
N ASP A 12 -10.86 52.03 -25.44
CA ASP A 12 -10.26 53.36 -25.62
C ASP A 12 -8.87 53.43 -24.98
N ASN A 13 -8.02 54.31 -25.53
CA ASN A 13 -6.61 54.51 -25.20
C ASN A 13 -6.35 56.03 -24.92
N ASN A 14 -5.22 56.52 -24.39
CA ASN A 14 -3.89 55.96 -24.12
C ASN A 14 -3.18 56.83 -23.05
N LYS A 15 -2.26 56.29 -22.21
CA LYS A 15 -0.95 56.93 -21.96
C LYS A 15 0.03 56.18 -21.02
N ALA A 16 1.29 56.19 -21.46
CA ALA A 16 2.57 56.13 -20.70
C ALA A 16 3.02 54.80 -20.02
N SER A 17 4.05 54.21 -20.64
CA SER A 17 5.24 53.52 -20.09
C SER A 17 5.27 53.16 -18.59
N THR A 18 5.66 51.94 -18.18
CA THR A 18 7.05 51.44 -18.30
C THR A 18 7.11 49.90 -18.18
N SER A 19 8.20 49.29 -18.68
CA SER A 19 8.37 47.84 -18.87
C SER A 19 8.59 47.00 -17.61
N ALA A 20 7.92 45.84 -17.54
CA ALA A 20 8.49 44.59 -17.04
C ALA A 20 7.71 43.38 -17.63
N GLN A 21 8.40 42.45 -18.28
CA GLN A 21 7.78 41.21 -18.77
C GLN A 21 7.77 40.17 -17.65
N THR A 22 6.59 39.82 -17.14
CA THR A 22 6.43 38.68 -16.22
C THR A 22 5.63 37.59 -16.91
N SER A 23 6.33 36.57 -17.40
CA SER A 23 5.71 35.38 -18.01
C SER A 23 4.85 34.64 -16.98
N ILE A 24 3.53 34.67 -17.16
CA ILE A 24 2.58 33.94 -16.31
C ILE A 24 2.67 32.45 -16.64
N VAL A 25 3.56 31.73 -15.95
CA VAL A 25 3.59 30.26 -15.99
C VAL A 25 2.27 29.74 -15.38
N PRO A 26 1.51 28.86 -16.07
CA PRO A 26 0.32 28.27 -15.49
C PRO A 26 0.69 27.45 -14.26
N LYS A 27 0.28 27.92 -13.08
CA LYS A 27 0.61 27.27 -11.80
C LYS A 27 -0.17 25.97 -11.67
N ILE A 28 0.42 24.86 -12.15
CA ILE A 28 -0.13 23.51 -12.02
C ILE A 28 -0.33 23.22 -10.53
N LYS A 29 -1.58 23.22 -10.08
CA LYS A 29 -1.92 22.88 -8.70
C LYS A 29 -1.68 21.39 -8.50
N SER A 30 -0.57 21.01 -7.88
CA SER A 30 -0.40 19.69 -7.29
C SER A 30 -1.51 19.48 -6.26
N ARG A 31 -2.11 18.28 -6.25
CA ARG A 31 -3.07 17.91 -5.22
C ARG A 31 -2.29 17.36 -4.04
N LYS A 32 -2.54 17.90 -2.85
CA LYS A 32 -2.10 17.29 -1.60
C LYS A 32 -2.76 15.92 -1.42
N TYR A 33 -2.12 15.05 -0.68
CA TYR A 33 -2.64 13.74 -0.32
C TYR A 33 -3.98 13.83 0.45
N SER A 34 -4.86 12.85 0.22
CA SER A 34 -6.06 12.59 1.03
C SER A 34 -5.94 11.20 1.63
N GLN A 35 -6.38 11.03 2.88
CA GLN A 35 -6.40 9.73 3.56
C GLN A 35 -7.26 8.69 2.81
N GLU A 36 -8.25 9.16 2.03
CA GLU A 36 -9.07 8.33 1.13
C GLU A 36 -8.22 7.57 0.09
N TYR A 37 -6.98 7.99 -0.18
CA TYR A 37 -6.12 7.32 -1.17
C TYR A 37 -5.56 5.98 -0.66
N LEU A 38 -5.61 5.73 0.66
CA LEU A 38 -5.39 4.40 1.23
C LEU A 38 -6.44 3.39 0.74
N ASN A 39 -7.69 3.83 0.50
CA ASN A 39 -8.75 2.95 -0.02
C ASN A 39 -8.45 2.46 -1.45
N PHE A 40 -7.57 3.16 -2.19
CA PHE A 40 -7.08 2.75 -3.51
C PHE A 40 -5.70 2.08 -3.44
N GLY A 41 -5.18 1.79 -2.24
CA GLY A 41 -3.86 1.20 -2.05
C GLY A 41 -2.68 2.16 -2.28
N PHE A 42 -2.82 3.45 -1.97
CA PHE A 42 -1.74 4.44 -2.12
C PHE A 42 -1.43 5.19 -0.83
N THR A 43 -0.13 5.35 -0.56
CA THR A 43 0.43 6.27 0.43
C THR A 43 1.27 7.35 -0.28
N ILE A 44 1.87 8.28 0.48
CA ILE A 44 2.87 9.22 -0.05
C ILE A 44 4.29 8.79 0.28
N THR A 45 5.21 9.21 -0.60
CA THR A 45 6.65 9.24 -0.35
C THR A 45 7.21 10.56 -0.89
N GLU A 46 8.27 11.09 -0.27
CA GLU A 46 8.91 12.32 -0.71
C GLU A 46 10.19 11.98 -1.51
N VAL A 47 10.27 12.45 -2.75
CA VAL A 47 11.44 12.24 -3.61
C VAL A 47 11.89 13.58 -4.17
N ASN A 48 13.09 14.02 -3.79
CA ASN A 48 13.69 15.30 -4.16
C ASN A 48 12.83 16.54 -3.77
N GLY A 49 12.18 16.51 -2.60
CA GLY A 49 11.31 17.61 -2.14
C GLY A 49 9.90 17.62 -2.74
N GLU A 50 9.51 16.58 -3.48
CA GLU A 50 8.19 16.45 -4.11
C GLU A 50 7.44 15.22 -3.59
N GLU A 51 6.23 15.43 -3.06
CA GLU A 51 5.31 14.36 -2.64
C GLU A 51 4.80 13.54 -3.84
N LYS A 52 4.96 12.22 -3.79
CA LYS A 52 4.59 11.28 -4.86
C LYS A 52 3.73 10.13 -4.34
N PRO A 53 2.76 9.64 -5.13
CA PRO A 53 1.98 8.47 -4.74
C PRO A 53 2.86 7.22 -4.81
N LEU A 54 2.89 6.44 -3.73
CA LEU A 54 3.48 5.11 -3.66
C LEU A 54 2.36 4.08 -3.57
N CYS A 55 2.26 3.17 -4.54
CA CYS A 55 1.34 2.04 -4.46
C CYS A 55 1.85 1.04 -3.41
N VAL A 56 1.02 0.67 -2.43
CA VAL A 56 1.42 -0.26 -1.36
C VAL A 56 1.42 -1.72 -1.79
N ILE A 57 0.79 -2.05 -2.93
CA ILE A 57 0.66 -3.43 -3.44
C ILE A 57 1.88 -3.84 -4.28
N CYS A 58 2.41 -2.93 -5.10
CA CYS A 58 3.57 -3.19 -5.97
C CYS A 58 4.79 -2.29 -5.71
N SER A 59 4.77 -1.51 -4.62
CA SER A 59 5.83 -0.57 -4.21
C SER A 59 6.26 0.43 -5.29
N LYS A 60 5.40 0.68 -6.31
CA LYS A 60 5.72 1.57 -7.43
C LYS A 60 5.42 3.02 -7.05
N ILE A 61 6.45 3.86 -7.12
CA ILE A 61 6.31 5.33 -7.05
C ILE A 61 5.78 5.84 -8.40
N LEU A 62 4.72 6.64 -8.36
CA LEU A 62 4.13 7.30 -9.52
C LEU A 62 4.57 8.78 -9.59
N ALA A 63 4.35 9.42 -10.73
CA ALA A 63 4.58 10.87 -10.86
C ALA A 63 3.60 11.67 -9.98
N ALA A 64 4.02 12.83 -9.47
CA ALA A 64 3.19 13.67 -8.60
C ALA A 64 1.89 14.14 -9.28
N ASP A 65 1.92 14.34 -10.61
CA ASP A 65 0.75 14.64 -11.45
C ASP A 65 -0.32 13.52 -11.47
N SER A 66 0.03 12.35 -10.91
CA SER A 66 -0.78 11.14 -10.86
C SER A 66 -1.51 10.94 -9.53
N MET A 67 -1.32 11.84 -8.56
CA MET A 67 -2.10 11.99 -7.31
C MET A 67 -3.60 12.36 -7.53
N LYS A 68 -4.14 12.15 -8.74
CA LYS A 68 -5.56 12.37 -9.05
C LYS A 68 -6.31 11.05 -8.84
N PRO A 69 -7.44 11.00 -8.11
CA PRO A 69 -8.17 9.76 -7.81
C PRO A 69 -8.36 8.86 -9.03
N ASN A 70 -8.85 9.39 -10.17
CA ASN A 70 -9.08 8.61 -11.38
C ASN A 70 -7.80 7.96 -11.97
N LYS A 71 -6.61 8.54 -11.74
CA LYS A 71 -5.34 7.94 -12.17
C LYS A 71 -4.86 6.87 -11.21
N LEU A 72 -5.03 7.09 -9.90
CA LEU A 72 -4.72 6.10 -8.85
C LEU A 72 -5.65 4.89 -8.96
N LYS A 73 -6.96 5.12 -9.03
CA LYS A 73 -8.00 4.12 -9.27
C LYS A 73 -7.72 3.32 -10.54
N ARG A 74 -7.42 3.97 -11.67
CA ARG A 74 -7.04 3.27 -12.91
C ARG A 74 -5.77 2.41 -12.76
N HIS A 75 -4.74 2.87 -12.05
CA HIS A 75 -3.56 2.04 -11.79
C HIS A 75 -3.95 0.78 -10.99
N PHE A 76 -4.78 0.97 -9.97
CA PHE A 76 -5.26 -0.12 -9.12
C PHE A 76 -6.11 -1.12 -9.91
N GLU A 77 -7.10 -0.67 -10.67
CA GLU A 77 -7.94 -1.53 -11.52
C GLU A 77 -7.10 -2.28 -12.58
N THR A 78 -6.17 -1.60 -13.27
CA THR A 78 -5.43 -2.22 -14.39
C THR A 78 -4.27 -3.13 -13.99
N LEU A 79 -3.71 -2.98 -12.78
CA LEU A 79 -2.57 -3.78 -12.32
C LEU A 79 -2.90 -4.72 -11.16
N HIS A 80 -3.96 -4.41 -10.40
CA HIS A 80 -4.34 -5.09 -9.16
C HIS A 80 -5.81 -5.53 -9.16
N ALA A 81 -6.45 -5.76 -10.31
CA ALA A 81 -7.83 -6.31 -10.38
C ALA A 81 -8.01 -7.56 -9.50
N SER A 82 -7.01 -8.46 -9.50
CA SER A 82 -6.97 -9.66 -8.66
C SER A 82 -6.91 -9.38 -7.15
N TYR A 83 -6.51 -8.18 -6.73
CA TYR A 83 -6.54 -7.75 -5.33
C TYR A 83 -7.98 -7.58 -4.83
N GLU A 84 -8.89 -7.03 -5.64
CA GLU A 84 -10.31 -6.89 -5.26
C GLU A 84 -11.00 -8.26 -5.11
N LEU A 85 -10.68 -9.23 -5.98
CA LEU A 85 -11.17 -10.61 -5.86
C LEU A 85 -10.67 -11.30 -4.58
N VAL A 86 -9.51 -10.91 -4.05
CA VAL A 86 -8.97 -11.42 -2.78
C VAL A 86 -9.55 -10.67 -1.60
N ARG A 87 -9.68 -9.35 -1.69
CA ARG A 87 -10.14 -8.45 -0.63
C ARG A 87 -11.63 -8.58 -0.35
N ASP A 88 -12.46 -8.68 -1.40
CA ASP A 88 -13.89 -8.93 -1.30
C ASP A 88 -14.36 -9.79 -2.50
N PRO A 89 -14.21 -11.12 -2.41
CA PRO A 89 -14.64 -12.04 -3.47
C PRO A 89 -16.15 -12.01 -3.73
N PHE A 90 -16.98 -11.47 -2.83
CA PHE A 90 -18.45 -11.58 -2.90
C PHE A 90 -19.15 -10.30 -3.39
N GLN A 91 -18.41 -9.22 -3.64
CA GLN A 91 -18.94 -7.96 -4.19
C GLN A 91 -18.46 -7.66 -5.62
N ASN A 92 -17.45 -8.39 -6.11
CA ASN A 92 -16.76 -8.09 -7.36
C ASN A 92 -16.94 -9.20 -8.40
N THR A 93 -17.18 -8.83 -9.66
CA THR A 93 -17.14 -9.76 -10.80
C THR A 93 -15.69 -9.93 -11.27
N PRO A 94 -15.22 -11.14 -11.59
CA PRO A 94 -13.89 -11.31 -12.16
C PRO A 94 -13.81 -10.69 -13.57
N GLU A 95 -12.94 -9.69 -13.72
CA GLU A 95 -12.56 -9.16 -15.03
C GLU A 95 -11.12 -9.61 -15.34
N GLY A 96 -10.93 -10.32 -16.46
CA GLY A 96 -9.61 -10.72 -16.94
C GLY A 96 -9.02 -11.99 -16.30
N LEU A 97 -9.87 -12.92 -15.85
CA LEU A 97 -9.46 -14.29 -15.52
C LEU A 97 -9.41 -15.17 -16.78
N SER A 98 -8.86 -16.38 -16.68
CA SER A 98 -9.07 -17.41 -17.70
C SER A 98 -10.35 -18.20 -17.42
N THR A 99 -10.99 -18.78 -18.44
CA THR A 99 -12.30 -19.44 -18.33
C THR A 99 -12.39 -20.46 -17.19
N THR A 100 -11.35 -21.29 -17.00
CA THR A 100 -11.28 -22.28 -15.90
C THR A 100 -11.20 -21.64 -14.51
N GLU A 101 -10.58 -20.47 -14.41
CA GLU A 101 -10.49 -19.71 -13.16
C GLU A 101 -11.78 -18.93 -12.87
N GLU A 102 -12.51 -18.51 -13.90
CA GLU A 102 -13.85 -17.93 -13.79
C GLU A 102 -14.85 -18.96 -13.26
N GLU A 103 -14.89 -20.16 -13.84
CA GLU A 103 -15.72 -21.29 -13.37
C GLU A 103 -15.44 -21.61 -11.89
N SER A 104 -14.16 -21.80 -11.54
CA SER A 104 -13.74 -22.07 -10.15
C SER A 104 -14.15 -20.95 -9.17
N PHE A 105 -14.14 -19.69 -9.62
CA PHE A 105 -14.54 -18.54 -8.82
C PHE A 105 -16.06 -18.39 -8.70
N ILE A 106 -16.81 -18.77 -9.73
CA ILE A 106 -18.28 -18.83 -9.70
C ILE A 106 -18.75 -19.87 -8.67
N ASP A 107 -18.17 -21.06 -8.65
CA ASP A 107 -18.50 -22.10 -7.67
C ASP A 107 -18.16 -21.65 -6.24
N PHE A 108 -16.97 -21.06 -6.05
CA PHE A 108 -16.53 -20.50 -4.78
C PHE A 108 -17.47 -19.40 -4.24
N THR A 109 -17.86 -18.45 -5.10
CA THR A 109 -18.71 -17.31 -4.70
C THR A 109 -20.18 -17.66 -4.56
N SER A 110 -20.65 -18.73 -5.22
CA SER A 110 -22.01 -19.26 -5.09
C SER A 110 -22.26 -19.95 -3.74
N SER A 111 -21.22 -20.38 -3.03
CA SER A 111 -21.35 -21.04 -1.74
C SER A 111 -21.72 -20.07 -0.61
N GLY A 112 -22.96 -20.19 -0.12
CA GLY A 112 -23.43 -19.46 1.06
C GLY A 112 -22.66 -19.78 2.35
N GLU A 113 -22.06 -20.97 2.44
CA GLU A 113 -21.22 -21.36 3.57
C GLU A 113 -19.89 -20.59 3.55
N ILE A 114 -19.18 -20.60 2.41
CA ILE A 114 -17.92 -19.86 2.25
C ILE A 114 -18.17 -18.36 2.47
N LYS A 115 -19.27 -17.82 1.94
CA LYS A 115 -19.70 -16.43 2.19
C LYS A 115 -19.93 -16.12 3.67
N ARG A 116 -20.56 -17.04 4.42
CA ARG A 116 -20.75 -16.89 5.87
C ARG A 116 -19.43 -16.93 6.63
N GLN A 117 -18.51 -17.82 6.25
CA GLN A 117 -17.20 -17.92 6.88
C GLN A 117 -16.34 -16.68 6.61
N PHE A 118 -16.42 -16.08 5.43
CA PHE A 118 -15.72 -14.84 5.07
C PHE A 118 -16.05 -13.69 6.03
N TYR A 119 -17.32 -13.44 6.30
CA TYR A 119 -17.72 -12.35 7.22
C TYR A 119 -17.47 -12.66 8.71
N ASN A 120 -17.20 -13.92 9.07
CA ASN A 120 -16.96 -14.36 10.45
C ASN A 120 -15.47 -14.51 10.81
N LYS A 121 -14.54 -14.40 9.84
CA LYS A 121 -13.11 -14.62 10.02
C LYS A 121 -12.31 -13.39 9.57
N THR A 122 -11.06 -13.27 10.01
CA THR A 122 -10.16 -12.29 9.38
C THR A 122 -9.79 -12.73 7.96
N LEU A 123 -9.48 -11.79 7.08
CA LEU A 123 -9.13 -12.07 5.68
C LEU A 123 -8.04 -13.14 5.54
N PHE A 124 -7.00 -13.09 6.38
CA PHE A 124 -5.90 -14.06 6.36
C PHE A 124 -6.35 -15.45 6.85
N GLN A 125 -7.13 -15.53 7.93
CA GLN A 125 -7.65 -16.80 8.45
C GLN A 125 -8.62 -17.45 7.47
N PHE A 126 -9.51 -16.65 6.87
CA PHE A 126 -10.41 -17.12 5.80
C PHE A 126 -9.61 -17.80 4.68
N TRP A 127 -8.66 -17.10 4.05
CA TRP A 127 -7.86 -17.68 2.97
C TRP A 127 -6.96 -18.83 3.41
N ALA A 128 -6.58 -18.94 4.69
CA ALA A 128 -5.88 -20.11 5.23
C ALA A 128 -6.77 -21.36 5.34
N GLU A 129 -8.03 -21.16 5.69
CA GLU A 129 -9.01 -22.22 5.99
C GLU A 129 -9.91 -22.60 4.81
N VAL A 130 -9.86 -21.87 3.68
CA VAL A 130 -10.50 -22.27 2.41
C VAL A 130 -10.03 -23.68 2.02
N ASP A 131 -10.97 -24.54 1.63
CA ASP A 131 -10.73 -25.92 1.20
C ASP A 131 -9.75 -26.02 0.02
N ASP A 132 -8.97 -27.09 -0.01
CA ASP A 132 -7.91 -27.28 -1.00
C ASP A 132 -8.45 -27.58 -2.43
N GLU A 133 -9.76 -27.83 -2.56
CA GLU A 133 -10.49 -27.79 -3.84
C GLU A 133 -10.31 -26.43 -4.55
N PHE A 134 -10.18 -25.35 -3.79
CA PHE A 134 -9.91 -23.99 -4.28
C PHE A 134 -8.44 -23.57 -4.10
N SER A 135 -7.51 -24.54 -4.07
CA SER A 135 -6.07 -24.34 -3.86
C SER A 135 -5.45 -23.28 -4.77
N GLU A 136 -5.90 -23.14 -6.01
CA GLU A 136 -5.41 -22.11 -6.94
C GLU A 136 -5.87 -20.68 -6.56
N LEU A 137 -7.10 -20.51 -6.08
CA LEU A 137 -7.60 -19.24 -5.53
C LEU A 137 -6.86 -18.90 -4.23
N LYS A 138 -6.72 -19.88 -3.34
CA LYS A 138 -5.93 -19.80 -2.09
C LYS A 138 -4.48 -19.39 -2.37
N ARG A 139 -3.83 -19.99 -3.38
CA ARG A 139 -2.48 -19.65 -3.85
C ARG A 139 -2.39 -18.22 -4.40
N LYS A 140 -3.39 -17.75 -5.16
CA LYS A 140 -3.46 -16.34 -5.63
C LYS A 140 -3.62 -15.38 -4.45
N ALA A 141 -4.54 -15.67 -3.52
CA ALA A 141 -4.75 -14.87 -2.32
C ALA A 141 -3.47 -14.74 -1.49
N PHE A 142 -2.78 -15.84 -1.21
CA PHE A 142 -1.51 -15.79 -0.48
C PHE A 142 -0.40 -15.06 -1.22
N ARG A 143 -0.31 -15.14 -2.56
CA ARG A 143 0.63 -14.31 -3.33
C ARG A 143 0.38 -12.80 -3.19
N ILE A 144 -0.85 -12.40 -2.89
CA ILE A 144 -1.25 -11.01 -2.65
C ILE A 144 -1.10 -10.60 -1.17
N LEU A 145 -1.33 -11.51 -0.23
CA LEU A 145 -1.28 -11.24 1.21
C LEU A 145 0.12 -11.36 1.84
N LEU A 146 0.97 -12.27 1.35
CA LEU A 146 2.32 -12.54 1.90
C LEU A 146 3.44 -11.53 1.58
N PRO A 147 3.40 -10.70 0.52
CA PRO A 147 4.43 -9.68 0.29
C PRO A 147 4.58 -8.73 1.48
N PHE A 148 3.46 -8.39 2.13
CA PHE A 148 3.43 -7.54 3.31
C PHE A 148 4.17 -8.14 4.50
N SER A 149 4.01 -9.43 4.80
CA SER A 149 4.68 -10.06 5.94
C SER A 149 6.17 -10.29 5.69
N THR A 150 6.56 -10.68 4.48
CA THR A 150 7.97 -10.94 4.15
C THR A 150 8.79 -9.65 4.03
N SER A 151 8.26 -8.62 3.37
CA SER A 151 8.93 -7.31 3.23
C SER A 151 9.03 -6.59 4.57
N TYR A 152 7.92 -6.50 5.33
CA TYR A 152 7.92 -5.89 6.67
C TYR A 152 8.89 -6.58 7.62
N LEU A 153 8.92 -7.91 7.63
CA LEU A 153 9.90 -8.63 8.45
C LEU A 153 11.32 -8.29 8.00
N CYS A 154 11.64 -8.36 6.71
CA CYS A 154 12.97 -8.02 6.17
C CYS A 154 13.39 -6.58 6.53
N GLU A 155 12.53 -5.59 6.31
CA GLU A 155 12.78 -4.18 6.67
C GLU A 155 12.99 -4.01 8.18
N THR A 156 12.21 -4.71 9.01
CA THR A 156 12.39 -4.75 10.47
C THR A 156 13.74 -5.39 10.83
N ARG A 157 14.14 -6.50 10.19
CA ARG A 157 15.46 -7.14 10.41
C ARG A 157 16.59 -6.18 10.05
N PHE A 158 16.53 -5.54 8.88
CA PHE A 158 17.56 -4.61 8.43
C PHE A 158 17.65 -3.36 9.31
N SER A 159 16.51 -2.83 9.76
CA SER A 159 16.44 -1.70 10.70
C SER A 159 17.06 -2.06 12.05
N ALA A 160 16.78 -3.26 12.58
CA ALA A 160 17.41 -3.77 13.80
C ALA A 160 18.93 -3.95 13.64
N VAL A 161 19.40 -4.54 12.53
CA VAL A 161 20.84 -4.64 12.22
C VAL A 161 21.50 -3.26 12.13
N ALA A 162 20.85 -2.28 11.49
CA ALA A 162 21.37 -0.92 11.39
C ALA A 162 21.49 -0.25 12.77
N ALA A 163 20.48 -0.39 13.63
CA ALA A 163 20.49 0.13 15.00
C ALA A 163 21.57 -0.55 15.88
N LEU A 164 21.74 -1.87 15.76
CA LEU A 164 22.79 -2.61 16.47
C LEU A 164 24.18 -2.18 16.00
N LYS A 165 24.39 -2.04 14.68
CA LYS A 165 25.66 -1.62 14.07
C LYS A 165 26.04 -0.17 14.38
N THR A 166 25.07 0.74 14.53
CA THR A 166 25.37 2.12 14.93
C THR A 166 25.72 2.24 16.41
N LYS A 167 25.09 1.43 17.28
CA LYS A 167 25.26 1.51 18.74
C LYS A 167 26.44 0.71 19.31
N TYR A 168 26.81 -0.44 18.72
CA TYR A 168 27.83 -1.36 19.26
C TYR A 168 28.91 -1.74 18.23
N ARG A 169 29.54 -0.73 17.62
CA ARG A 169 30.41 -0.82 16.41
C ARG A 169 31.57 -1.85 16.37
N SER A 170 31.88 -2.59 17.44
CA SER A 170 33.11 -3.42 17.50
C SER A 170 33.05 -4.76 18.26
N GLN A 171 31.97 -5.16 18.94
CA GLN A 171 32.05 -6.28 19.92
C GLN A 171 30.86 -7.26 20.01
N LEU A 172 29.93 -7.32 19.04
CA LEU A 172 28.71 -8.13 19.18
C LEU A 172 28.47 -9.14 18.05
N ASN A 173 28.09 -10.37 18.42
CA ASN A 173 27.63 -11.40 17.49
C ASN A 173 26.20 -11.08 17.04
N ILE A 174 26.09 -10.50 15.84
CA ILE A 174 24.86 -9.96 15.26
C ILE A 174 23.72 -10.99 15.23
N GLU A 175 24.01 -12.28 14.99
CA GLU A 175 22.99 -13.32 14.82
C GLU A 175 22.11 -13.51 16.07
N LYS A 176 22.73 -13.49 17.26
CA LYS A 176 22.05 -13.77 18.53
C LYS A 176 21.12 -12.60 18.93
N GLU A 177 21.61 -11.38 18.84
CA GLU A 177 20.81 -10.16 19.12
C GLU A 177 19.70 -9.95 18.10
N LEU A 178 19.97 -10.26 16.83
CA LEU A 178 18.97 -10.17 15.76
C LEU A 178 17.82 -11.17 16.02
N ARG A 179 18.12 -12.40 16.46
CA ARG A 179 17.11 -13.38 16.87
C ARG A 179 16.22 -12.86 18.01
N VAL A 180 16.79 -12.25 19.05
CA VAL A 180 16.04 -11.69 20.18
C VAL A 180 15.14 -10.55 19.73
N SER A 181 15.69 -9.57 19.00
CA SER A 181 15.00 -8.34 18.59
C SER A 181 13.93 -8.51 17.51
N ILE A 182 13.93 -9.61 16.74
CA ILE A 182 12.84 -9.94 15.79
C ILE A 182 11.81 -10.90 16.38
N SER A 183 12.11 -11.56 17.51
CA SER A 183 11.17 -12.52 18.08
C SER A 183 9.92 -11.82 18.61
N ASN A 184 8.73 -12.29 18.21
CA ASN A 184 7.44 -11.87 18.79
C ASN A 184 7.23 -12.41 20.23
N ILE A 185 8.30 -12.82 20.90
CA ILE A 185 8.25 -13.35 22.27
C ILE A 185 8.09 -12.15 23.19
N LYS A 186 6.90 -12.00 23.78
CA LYS A 186 6.61 -11.00 24.81
C LYS A 186 7.64 -11.15 25.94
N TYR A 187 8.51 -10.16 26.08
CA TYR A 187 9.71 -10.27 26.90
C TYR A 187 9.35 -10.37 28.39
N LEU A 188 9.40 -11.59 28.94
CA LEU A 188 9.19 -11.89 30.36
C LEU A 188 10.44 -11.54 31.19
N PHE A 189 10.71 -10.24 31.32
CA PHE A 189 11.75 -9.72 32.21
C PHE A 189 11.50 -10.16 33.66
N GLU A 190 10.23 -10.19 34.08
CA GLU A 190 9.82 -10.56 35.44
C GLU A 190 10.25 -12.00 35.80
N ASN A 191 10.09 -12.98 34.89
CA ASN A 191 10.51 -14.35 35.17
C ASN A 191 12.04 -14.48 35.28
N LEU A 192 12.78 -13.79 34.40
CA LEU A 192 14.26 -13.77 34.45
C LEU A 192 14.83 -13.05 35.68
N CYS A 193 14.10 -12.08 36.24
CA CYS A 193 14.43 -11.47 37.52
C CYS A 193 14.02 -12.33 38.72
N SER A 194 12.97 -13.15 38.58
CA SER A 194 12.48 -14.04 39.65
C SER A 194 13.37 -15.27 39.84
N GLU A 195 13.97 -15.80 38.77
CA GLU A 195 14.84 -16.99 38.83
C GLU A 195 16.31 -16.69 39.18
N ARG A 196 16.73 -15.42 39.23
CA ARG A 196 18.07 -15.03 39.68
C ARG A 196 18.13 -14.85 41.18
N GLN A 197 18.26 -15.97 41.90
CA GLN A 197 18.69 -15.94 43.29
C GLN A 197 20.11 -15.35 43.36
N ALA A 198 20.31 -14.32 44.18
CA ALA A 198 21.63 -13.75 44.40
C ALA A 198 22.51 -14.78 45.13
N HIS A 199 23.66 -15.13 44.54
CA HIS A 199 24.69 -15.84 45.29
C HIS A 199 25.31 -14.86 46.29
N GLU A 200 25.14 -15.14 47.58
CA GLU A 200 25.90 -14.47 48.62
C GLU A 200 27.38 -14.84 48.47
N SER A 201 28.24 -13.81 48.39
CA SER A 201 29.68 -13.98 48.37
C SER A 201 30.17 -14.38 49.77
N HIS A 202 30.93 -15.47 49.83
CA HIS A 202 31.45 -16.04 51.08
C HIS A 202 32.99 -16.01 51.13
#